data_AF-A0A085Z924-F1
#
_entry.id   AF-A0A085Z924-F1
#
_cell.length_a   1.000
_cell.length_b   1.000
_cell.length_c   1.000
_cell.angle_alpha   90.00
_cell.angle_beta   90.00
_cell.angle_gamma   90.00
#
_symmetry.space_group_name_H-M   'P 1'
#
loop_
_entity.id
_entity.type
_entity.pdbx_description
1 polymer ?
#
loop_
_entity_poly.entity_id
_entity_poly.type
_entity_poly.pdbx_seq_one_letter_code
_entity_poly.pdbx_strand_id
1 'polypeptide(L)'
;MKFLSIFKNKILKSKQTTKESKLVIELRKIDLSLENKKKIILNSLSIDLIESMLIIFENEKAEFSFYDPKYYPSTDPGAYFSYSFQSSDSSWNMTLGNHGWSGGIYTIDRTVIIKQIASIINLTTRIEIEIENVNFFSNYQQKNVSQNEEQNLKLLKIHS
;
A
#
# COMPACT_ATOMS: atom_id res chain seq x y z
N MET A 1 34.33 7.54 -31.61
CA MET A 1 34.09 7.24 -30.17
C MET A 1 32.66 6.74 -29.92
N LYS A 2 32.31 5.50 -30.30
CA LYS A 2 30.96 4.91 -30.09
C LYS A 2 30.92 3.68 -29.17
N PHE A 3 32.07 3.21 -28.69
CA PHE A 3 32.17 1.96 -27.90
C PHE A 3 31.84 2.12 -26.41
N LEU A 4 31.96 3.32 -25.84
CA LEU A 4 31.75 3.55 -24.39
C LEU A 4 30.27 3.62 -23.98
N SER A 5 29.34 4.01 -24.87
CA SER A 5 27.91 4.12 -24.49
C SER A 5 27.17 2.78 -24.50
N ILE A 6 27.58 1.85 -25.37
CA ILE A 6 26.98 0.51 -25.47
C ILE A 6 27.32 -0.32 -24.22
N PHE A 7 28.57 -0.22 -23.72
CA PHE A 7 28.98 -0.92 -22.51
C PHE A 7 28.28 -0.39 -21.25
N LYS A 8 28.08 0.92 -21.12
CA LYS A 8 27.33 1.51 -19.99
C LYS A 8 25.88 1.02 -19.96
N ASN A 9 25.19 0.99 -21.11
CA ASN A 9 23.81 0.50 -21.19
C ASN A 9 23.67 -1.00 -20.89
N LYS A 10 24.66 -1.81 -21.25
CA LYS A 10 24.64 -3.26 -20.96
C LYS A 10 24.89 -3.56 -19.48
N ILE A 11 25.75 -2.77 -18.82
CA ILE A 11 26.04 -2.86 -17.38
C ILE A 11 24.86 -2.33 -16.54
N LEU A 12 24.17 -1.28 -16.99
CA LEU A 12 22.96 -0.78 -16.35
C LEU A 12 21.81 -1.79 -16.44
N LYS A 13 21.58 -2.38 -17.63
CA LYS A 13 20.57 -3.44 -17.81
C LYS A 13 20.89 -4.71 -17.02
N SER A 14 22.16 -5.11 -16.91
CA SER A 14 22.55 -6.30 -16.12
C SER A 14 22.41 -6.07 -14.62
N LYS A 15 22.75 -4.87 -14.11
CA LYS A 15 22.53 -4.53 -12.69
C LYS A 15 21.05 -4.45 -12.33
N GLN A 16 20.22 -3.94 -13.24
CA GLN A 16 18.76 -3.83 -13.05
C GLN A 16 18.10 -5.22 -13.00
N THR A 17 18.45 -6.12 -13.92
CA THR A 17 17.99 -7.52 -13.90
C THR A 17 18.49 -8.32 -12.70
N THR A 18 19.68 -8.01 -12.17
CA THR A 18 20.19 -8.66 -10.94
C THR A 18 19.47 -8.18 -9.67
N LYS A 19 19.02 -6.92 -9.64
CA LYS A 19 18.24 -6.36 -8.52
C LYS A 19 16.79 -6.88 -8.56
N GLU A 20 16.16 -6.86 -9.73
CA GLU A 20 14.82 -7.44 -9.95
C GLU A 20 14.78 -8.94 -9.62
N SER A 21 15.78 -9.72 -10.07
CA SER A 21 15.83 -11.15 -9.74
C SER A 21 16.05 -11.43 -8.25
N LYS A 22 16.88 -10.63 -7.54
CA LYS A 22 17.01 -10.74 -6.08
C LYS A 22 15.70 -10.38 -5.35
N LEU A 23 15.02 -9.34 -5.80
CA LEU A 23 13.75 -8.91 -5.21
C LEU A 23 12.68 -9.98 -5.40
N VAL A 24 12.54 -10.53 -6.61
CA VAL A 24 11.63 -11.64 -6.92
C VAL A 24 11.98 -12.91 -6.12
N ILE A 25 13.25 -13.14 -5.78
CA ILE A 25 13.67 -14.26 -4.93
C ILE A 25 13.32 -14.02 -3.44
N GLU A 26 13.43 -12.80 -2.92
CA GLU A 26 12.97 -12.47 -1.56
C GLU A 26 11.43 -12.45 -1.45
N LEU A 27 10.74 -11.98 -2.49
CA LEU A 27 9.28 -12.05 -2.64
C LEU A 27 8.74 -13.47 -2.84
N ARG A 28 9.60 -14.46 -3.14
CA ARG A 28 9.25 -15.88 -3.10
C ARG A 28 9.50 -16.51 -1.73
N LYS A 29 10.30 -15.89 -0.87
CA LYS A 29 10.49 -16.32 0.53
C LYS A 29 9.37 -15.82 1.43
N ILE A 30 8.87 -14.61 1.16
CA ILE A 30 7.57 -14.17 1.65
C ILE A 30 6.57 -14.75 0.67
N ASP A 31 6.02 -15.92 0.94
CA ASP A 31 4.90 -16.40 0.15
C ASP A 31 3.83 -15.30 0.14
N LEU A 32 3.61 -14.63 -0.99
CA LEU A 32 2.61 -13.58 -1.16
C LEU A 32 1.39 -14.12 -1.91
N SER A 33 1.33 -15.44 -2.17
CA SER A 33 0.09 -16.09 -2.58
C SER A 33 -0.99 -15.76 -1.56
N LEU A 34 -2.07 -15.09 -1.95
CA LEU A 34 -3.16 -14.79 -1.03
C LEU A 34 -4.00 -16.04 -0.71
N GLU A 35 -3.75 -17.14 -1.41
CA GLU A 35 -4.44 -18.40 -1.22
C GLU A 35 -4.30 -18.87 0.24
N ASN A 36 -5.43 -18.92 0.95
CA ASN A 36 -5.54 -19.26 2.37
C ASN A 36 -4.86 -18.29 3.36
N LYS A 37 -4.49 -17.06 2.94
CA LYS A 37 -3.91 -16.06 3.85
C LYS A 37 -4.96 -15.15 4.45
N LYS A 38 -5.00 -15.13 5.78
CA LYS A 38 -5.82 -14.19 6.56
C LYS A 38 -5.16 -12.82 6.68
N LYS A 39 -3.82 -12.82 6.79
CA LYS A 39 -3.00 -11.63 7.02
C LYS A 39 -1.56 -11.76 6.49
N ILE A 40 -0.94 -10.61 6.20
CA ILE A 40 0.48 -10.44 5.94
C ILE A 40 1.10 -9.66 7.10
N ILE A 41 2.30 -10.05 7.53
CA ILE A 41 3.07 -9.33 8.53
C ILE A 41 4.36 -8.83 7.89
N LEU A 42 4.60 -7.52 7.94
CA LEU A 42 5.86 -6.91 7.48
C LEU A 42 6.63 -6.42 8.71
N ASN A 43 7.85 -6.94 8.90
CA ASN A 43 8.70 -6.69 10.08
C ASN A 43 9.92 -5.80 9.78
N SER A 44 10.03 -5.30 8.55
CA SER A 44 11.17 -4.50 8.11
C SER A 44 10.73 -3.57 6.99
N LEU A 45 11.23 -2.34 7.01
CA LEU A 45 10.97 -1.39 5.95
C LEU A 45 11.67 -1.84 4.66
N SER A 46 10.87 -2.18 3.65
CA SER A 46 11.33 -2.34 2.28
C SER A 46 10.26 -1.75 1.35
N ILE A 47 10.56 -0.60 0.74
CA ILE A 47 9.64 0.07 -0.17
C ILE A 47 9.33 -0.83 -1.37
N ASP A 48 10.37 -1.44 -1.95
CA ASP A 48 10.24 -2.38 -3.07
C ASP A 48 9.31 -3.57 -2.72
N LEU A 49 9.29 -4.02 -1.46
CA LEU A 49 8.37 -5.07 -0.97
C LEU A 49 6.93 -4.57 -0.86
N ILE A 50 6.72 -3.37 -0.30
CA ILE A 50 5.38 -2.77 -0.18
C ILE A 50 4.79 -2.53 -1.58
N GLU A 51 5.57 -2.01 -2.52
CA GLU A 51 5.17 -1.84 -3.91
C GLU A 51 4.76 -3.16 -4.57
N SER A 52 5.57 -4.19 -4.40
CA SER A 52 5.29 -5.52 -4.96
C SER A 52 4.03 -6.13 -4.36
N MET A 53 3.80 -5.95 -3.07
CA MET A 53 2.57 -6.38 -2.39
C MET A 53 1.33 -5.67 -2.96
N LEU A 54 1.38 -4.35 -3.15
CA LEU A 54 0.27 -3.61 -3.76
C LEU A 54 -0.02 -4.07 -5.19
N ILE A 55 1.01 -4.36 -5.99
CA ILE A 55 0.83 -4.93 -7.34
C ILE A 55 0.11 -6.29 -7.29
N ILE A 56 0.44 -7.13 -6.32
CA ILE A 56 -0.24 -8.43 -6.14
C ILE A 56 -1.71 -8.20 -5.77
N PHE A 57 -1.99 -7.33 -4.80
CA PHE A 57 -3.37 -7.02 -4.43
C PHE A 57 -4.19 -6.44 -5.59
N GLU A 58 -3.61 -5.62 -6.45
CA GLU A 58 -4.27 -5.12 -7.66
C GLU A 58 -4.61 -6.23 -8.64
N ASN A 59 -3.66 -7.11 -8.92
CA ASN A 59 -3.83 -8.23 -9.87
C ASN A 59 -4.87 -9.23 -9.37
N GLU A 60 -4.88 -9.49 -8.06
CA GLU A 60 -5.81 -10.42 -7.41
C GLU A 60 -7.12 -9.76 -6.99
N LYS A 61 -7.26 -8.43 -7.18
CA LYS A 61 -8.40 -7.62 -6.72
C LYS A 61 -8.71 -7.82 -5.24
N ALA A 62 -7.65 -7.98 -4.46
CA ALA A 62 -7.74 -8.21 -3.03
C ALA A 62 -7.97 -6.89 -2.29
N GLU A 63 -8.90 -6.93 -1.36
CA GLU A 63 -9.02 -5.89 -0.34
C GLU A 63 -8.00 -6.15 0.76
N PHE A 64 -7.58 -5.09 1.43
CA PHE A 64 -6.72 -5.23 2.60
C PHE A 64 -7.03 -4.14 3.61
N SER A 65 -6.70 -4.40 4.88
CA SER A 65 -6.81 -3.38 5.91
C SER A 65 -5.66 -3.45 6.90
N PHE A 66 -5.39 -2.33 7.55
CA PHE A 66 -4.43 -2.27 8.64
C PHE A 66 -4.82 -1.18 9.62
N TYR A 67 -4.35 -1.30 10.86
CA TYR A 67 -4.50 -0.27 11.87
C TYR A 67 -3.37 0.75 11.76
N ASP A 68 -3.72 2.03 11.71
CA ASP A 68 -2.80 3.15 11.69
C ASP A 68 -2.83 3.89 13.04
N PRO A 69 -1.80 3.72 13.88
CA PRO A 69 -1.69 4.41 15.17
C PRO A 69 -1.30 5.89 15.05
N LYS A 70 -0.85 6.37 13.89
CA LYS A 70 -0.49 7.79 13.67
C LYS A 70 -1.70 8.63 13.31
N TYR A 71 -2.75 8.00 12.77
CA TYR A 71 -3.98 8.70 12.44
C TYR A 71 -4.80 8.94 13.71
N TYR A 72 -4.69 10.12 14.30
CA TYR A 72 -5.51 10.53 15.45
C TYR A 72 -6.78 11.27 14.97
N PRO A 73 -7.93 10.61 14.82
CA PRO A 73 -9.18 11.33 14.92
C PRO A 73 -9.27 11.91 16.35
N SER A 74 -9.90 13.06 16.51
CA SER A 74 -10.00 13.79 17.78
C SER A 74 -10.58 12.98 18.96
N THR A 75 -11.09 11.78 18.72
CA THR A 75 -11.81 10.94 19.67
C THR A 75 -11.17 9.59 19.95
N ASP A 76 -10.29 9.07 19.08
CA ASP A 76 -9.72 7.71 19.21
C ASP A 76 -8.20 7.70 18.97
N PRO A 77 -7.45 6.81 19.66
CA PRO A 77 -6.05 6.57 19.35
C PRO A 77 -5.99 5.69 18.09
N GLY A 78 -5.74 6.27 16.91
CA GLY A 78 -5.62 5.52 15.66
C GLY A 78 -6.93 5.28 14.93
N ALA A 79 -6.85 4.66 13.75
CA ALA A 79 -8.00 4.18 12.99
C ALA A 79 -7.60 2.97 12.13
N TYR A 80 -8.57 2.09 11.81
CA TYR A 80 -8.39 1.12 10.74
C TYR A 80 -8.65 1.77 9.38
N PHE A 81 -7.82 1.38 8.42
CA PHE A 81 -7.92 1.75 7.03
C PHE A 81 -8.19 0.50 6.22
N SER A 82 -9.26 0.51 5.43
CA SER A 82 -9.60 -0.57 4.50
C SER A 82 -9.45 -0.06 3.08
N TYR A 83 -8.71 -0.79 2.25
CA TYR A 83 -8.43 -0.48 0.86
C TYR A 83 -9.02 -1.53 -0.07
N SER A 84 -9.54 -1.07 -1.20
CA SER A 84 -10.07 -1.89 -2.28
C SER A 84 -9.63 -1.29 -3.61
N PHE A 85 -9.12 -2.13 -4.52
CA PHE A 85 -8.68 -1.68 -5.84
C PHE A 85 -9.82 -1.74 -6.84
N GLN A 86 -10.09 -0.62 -7.51
CA GLN A 86 -11.12 -0.55 -8.53
C GLN A 86 -10.51 -0.60 -9.93
N SER A 87 -10.77 -1.70 -10.65
CA SER A 87 -10.15 -1.94 -11.97
C SER A 87 -10.67 -1.01 -13.07
N SER A 88 -11.87 -0.42 -12.93
CA SER A 88 -12.48 0.42 -13.97
C SER A 88 -11.69 1.70 -14.24
N ASP A 89 -11.09 2.26 -13.20
CA ASP A 89 -10.37 3.53 -13.17
C ASP A 89 -8.92 3.37 -12.67
N SER A 90 -8.50 2.12 -12.41
CA SER A 90 -7.16 1.78 -11.91
C SER A 90 -6.79 2.56 -10.65
N SER A 91 -7.73 2.66 -9.71
CA SER A 91 -7.60 3.50 -8.53
C SER A 91 -7.72 2.68 -7.24
N TRP A 92 -7.03 3.14 -6.20
CA TRP A 92 -7.21 2.61 -4.85
C TRP A 92 -8.28 3.43 -4.14
N ASN A 93 -9.28 2.75 -3.63
CA ASN A 93 -10.31 3.36 -2.78
C ASN A 93 -10.08 2.97 -1.34
N MET A 94 -10.39 3.89 -0.43
CA MET A 94 -10.15 3.74 0.99
C MET A 94 -11.40 4.14 1.78
N THR A 95 -11.70 3.36 2.81
CA THR A 95 -12.62 3.74 3.89
C THR A 95 -11.88 3.71 5.23
N LEU A 96 -12.33 4.55 6.15
CA LEU A 96 -11.84 4.59 7.54
C LEU A 96 -12.84 3.89 8.45
N GLY A 97 -12.35 3.25 9.52
CA GLY A 97 -13.23 2.72 10.56
C GLY A 97 -12.50 2.49 11.89
N ASN A 98 -13.09 2.95 12.99
CA ASN A 98 -12.85 2.36 14.31
C ASN A 98 -14.15 1.82 14.93
N HIS A 99 -15.31 2.28 14.45
CA HIS A 99 -16.64 1.92 14.97
C HIS A 99 -17.74 1.99 13.88
N GLY A 100 -17.43 1.56 12.65
CA GLY A 100 -18.41 1.53 11.55
C GLY A 100 -18.75 2.89 10.94
N TRP A 101 -17.95 3.93 11.24
CA TRP A 101 -18.06 5.25 10.61
C TRP A 101 -16.91 5.47 9.65
N SER A 102 -17.22 5.52 8.36
CA SER A 102 -16.33 6.10 7.36
C SER A 102 -16.83 7.51 7.00
N GLY A 103 -15.91 8.46 6.80
CA GLY A 103 -16.28 9.78 6.27
C GLY A 103 -16.80 9.71 4.82
N GLY A 104 -16.69 8.56 4.16
CA GLY A 104 -16.93 8.30 2.74
C GLY A 104 -15.88 7.36 2.15
N ILE A 105 -16.01 7.05 0.86
CA ILE A 105 -14.99 6.33 0.09
C ILE A 105 -14.09 7.38 -0.58
N TYR A 106 -12.81 7.36 -0.26
CA TYR A 106 -11.83 8.27 -0.87
C TYR A 106 -10.95 7.52 -1.86
N THR A 107 -10.64 8.15 -2.99
CA THR A 107 -9.63 7.66 -3.91
C THR A 107 -8.25 8.12 -3.43
N ILE A 108 -7.35 7.18 -3.19
CA ILE A 108 -6.03 7.39 -2.58
C ILE A 108 -4.94 7.01 -3.58
N ASP A 109 -3.91 7.84 -3.69
CA ASP A 109 -2.77 7.57 -4.55
C ASP A 109 -1.93 6.42 -3.98
N ARG A 110 -1.47 5.53 -4.85
CA ARG A 110 -0.62 4.39 -4.46
C ARG A 110 0.60 4.84 -3.63
N THR A 111 1.21 5.97 -4.00
CA THR A 111 2.38 6.52 -3.31
C THR A 111 2.08 6.95 -1.87
N VAL A 112 0.84 7.36 -1.58
CA VAL A 112 0.38 7.71 -0.24
C VAL A 112 0.23 6.46 0.61
N ILE A 113 -0.34 5.39 0.06
CA ILE A 113 -0.46 4.08 0.73
C ILE A 113 0.93 3.55 1.10
N ILE A 114 1.87 3.58 0.15
CA ILE A 114 3.26 3.14 0.39
C ILE A 114 3.89 3.91 1.55
N LYS A 115 3.78 5.25 1.54
CA LYS A 115 4.31 6.11 2.60
C LYS A 115 3.65 5.81 3.94
N GLN A 116 2.35 5.61 3.97
CA GLN A 116 1.62 5.27 5.19
C GLN A 116 2.14 3.96 5.80
N ILE A 117 2.17 2.88 5.02
CA ILE A 117 2.66 1.57 5.49
C ILE A 117 4.12 1.67 5.96
N ALA A 118 4.98 2.33 5.17
CA ALA A 118 6.38 2.55 5.52
C ALA A 118 6.54 3.32 6.84
N SER A 119 5.75 4.37 7.02
CA SER A 119 5.77 5.25 8.19
C SER A 119 5.27 4.53 9.44
N ILE A 120 4.31 3.61 9.31
CA ILE A 120 3.85 2.73 10.39
C ILE A 120 4.95 1.73 10.75
N ILE A 121 5.52 1.00 9.79
CA ILE A 121 6.63 0.07 10.04
C ILE A 121 7.80 0.76 10.75
N ASN A 122 8.13 2.00 10.37
CA ASN A 122 9.17 2.78 11.04
C ASN A 122 8.83 3.12 12.49
N LEU A 123 7.55 3.31 12.83
CA LEU A 123 7.11 3.61 14.18
C LEU A 123 7.04 2.37 15.07
N THR A 124 6.47 1.28 14.56
CA THR A 124 6.10 0.10 15.35
C THR A 124 7.03 -1.09 15.13
N THR A 125 8.00 -0.98 14.22
CA THR A 125 8.88 -2.07 13.71
C THR A 125 8.15 -3.21 12.99
N ARG A 126 6.81 -3.15 12.92
CA ARG A 126 5.94 -4.18 12.37
C ARG A 126 4.59 -3.60 11.97
N ILE A 127 4.03 -4.06 10.86
CA ILE A 127 2.62 -3.85 10.53
C ILE A 127 1.94 -5.19 10.25
N GLU A 128 0.68 -5.30 10.67
CA GLU A 128 -0.22 -6.39 10.31
C GLU A 128 -1.21 -5.87 9.29
N ILE A 129 -1.25 -6.54 8.14
CA ILE A 129 -2.13 -6.24 7.02
C ILE A 129 -3.10 -7.41 6.91
N GLU A 130 -4.35 -7.18 7.29
CA GLU A 130 -5.45 -8.12 7.16
C GLU A 130 -5.91 -8.16 5.70
N ILE A 131 -6.18 -9.36 5.18
CA ILE A 131 -6.63 -9.60 3.80
C ILE A 131 -8.00 -10.30 3.80
N GLU A 132 -8.29 -11.10 4.84
CA GLU A 132 -9.58 -11.75 5.01
C GLU A 132 -10.49 -10.90 5.92
N ASN A 133 -11.79 -10.90 5.66
CA ASN A 133 -12.80 -10.15 6.42
C ASN A 133 -12.50 -8.65 6.51
N VAL A 134 -11.95 -8.08 5.43
CA VAL A 134 -11.73 -6.64 5.32
C VAL A 134 -13.07 -5.93 5.35
N ASN A 135 -13.24 -5.03 6.32
CA ASN A 135 -14.46 -4.24 6.44
C ASN A 135 -14.34 -3.00 5.53
N PHE A 136 -14.52 -3.22 4.23
CA PHE A 136 -14.63 -2.11 3.27
C PHE A 136 -16.08 -1.65 3.18
N PHE A 137 -16.37 -0.42 3.62
CA PHE A 137 -17.73 0.10 3.69
C PHE A 137 -18.22 0.61 2.31
N SER A 138 -18.48 -0.32 1.39
CA SER A 138 -18.86 -0.07 -0.01
C SER A 138 -20.19 0.67 -0.18
N ASN A 139 -21.01 0.74 0.87
CA ASN A 139 -22.28 1.47 0.87
C ASN A 139 -22.13 2.98 1.07
N TYR A 140 -20.94 3.48 1.37
CA TYR A 140 -20.68 4.91 1.50
C TYR A 140 -20.55 5.60 0.14
N GLN A 141 -20.84 6.89 0.12
CA GLN A 141 -20.66 7.69 -1.09
C GLN A 141 -19.18 7.91 -1.39
N GLN A 142 -18.83 7.81 -2.67
CA GLN A 142 -17.53 8.21 -3.17
C GLN A 142 -17.36 9.73 -3.05
N LYS A 143 -16.19 10.13 -2.58
CA LYS A 143 -15.81 11.53 -2.41
C LYS A 143 -15.41 12.14 -3.74
N ASN A 144 -15.65 13.44 -3.86
CA ASN A 144 -15.27 14.18 -5.05
C ASN A 144 -13.75 14.41 -5.11
N VAL A 145 -13.27 14.89 -6.25
CA VAL A 145 -11.84 15.11 -6.51
C VAL A 145 -11.17 15.96 -5.44
N SER A 146 -11.78 17.09 -5.06
CA SER A 146 -11.21 18.01 -4.05
C SER A 146 -11.09 17.35 -2.67
N GLN A 147 -12.09 16.56 -2.27
CA GLN A 147 -12.05 15.82 -0.99
C GLN A 147 -11.02 14.68 -1.02
N ASN A 148 -10.81 14.04 -2.17
CA ASN A 148 -9.76 13.04 -2.35
C ASN A 148 -8.37 13.68 -2.25
N GLU A 149 -8.14 14.82 -2.90
CA GLU A 149 -6.89 15.57 -2.81
C GLU A 149 -6.60 15.98 -1.37
N GLU A 150 -7.58 16.54 -0.66
CA GLU A 150 -7.45 16.91 0.75
C GLU A 150 -7.06 15.71 1.62
N GLN A 151 -7.71 14.57 1.42
CA GLN A 151 -7.42 13.36 2.18
C GLN A 151 -6.02 12.80 1.86
N ASN A 152 -5.59 12.78 0.59
CA ASN A 152 -4.23 12.39 0.20
C ASN A 152 -3.19 13.30 0.86
N LEU A 153 -3.38 14.62 0.83
CA LEU A 153 -2.50 15.58 1.48
C LEU A 153 -2.46 15.40 2.99
N LYS A 154 -3.61 15.15 3.63
CA LYS A 154 -3.68 14.85 5.06
C LYS A 154 -2.88 13.61 5.41
N LEU A 155 -3.07 12.51 4.69
CA LEU A 155 -2.35 11.27 4.92
C LEU A 155 -0.85 11.44 4.68
N LEU A 156 -0.45 12.16 3.63
CA LEU A 156 0.95 12.52 3.40
C LEU A 156 1.53 13.27 4.59
N LYS A 157 0.84 14.29 5.09
CA LYS A 157 1.33 15.12 6.21
C LYS A 157 1.52 14.31 7.50
N ILE A 158 0.63 13.36 7.79
CA ILE A 158 0.73 12.49 8.96
C ILE A 158 1.91 11.51 8.83
N HIS A 159 2.20 11.05 7.61
CA HIS A 159 3.15 9.97 7.34
C HIS A 159 4.49 10.41 6.73
N SER A 160 4.70 11.72 6.55
CA SER A 160 5.97 12.30 6.07
C SER A 160 7.09 12.19 7.10
#